data_AF-A0A7X1FRG1-F1
#
_entry.id   AF-A0A7X1FRG1-F1
#
_cell.length_a   1.000
_cell.length_b   1.000
_cell.length_c   1.000
_cell.angle_alpha   90.00
_cell.angle_beta   90.00
_cell.angle_gamma   90.00
#
_symmetry.space_group_name_H-M   'P 1'
#
loop_
_entity.id
_entity.type
_entity.pdbx_description
1 polymer ?
#
loop_
_entity_poly.entity_id
_entity_poly.type
_entity_poly.pdbx_seq_one_letter_code
_entity_poly.pdbx_strand_id
1 'polypeptide(L)'
;MDIAATTATLALGAQAPSEKNGLADKTKLSAAAKQFEAIFVRQMLAEARKAKPAGEDSLFSGQAMDTFNQMQDERFAAIASERGAFGLAKAIEAQLSAQVTNASGTKG
;
A
#
# COMPACT_ATOMS: atom_id res chain seq x y z
N MET A 1 45.11 38.51 -22.49
CA MET A 1 43.98 38.14 -21.61
C MET A 1 43.60 36.72 -22.00
N ASP A 2 44.28 35.74 -21.43
CA ASP A 2 43.99 34.32 -21.66
C ASP A 2 43.25 33.79 -20.45
N ILE A 3 41.96 33.52 -20.64
CA ILE A 3 41.08 33.01 -19.59
C ILE A 3 41.05 31.49 -19.71
N ALA A 4 41.66 30.83 -18.73
CA ALA A 4 41.65 29.38 -18.58
C ALA A 4 40.21 28.85 -18.40
N ALA A 5 39.84 27.85 -19.19
CA ALA A 5 38.63 27.05 -18.96
C ALA A 5 39.04 25.67 -18.42
N THR A 6 39.15 25.57 -17.10
CA THR A 6 39.27 24.29 -16.39
C THR A 6 37.91 23.63 -16.37
N THR A 7 37.66 22.69 -17.28
CA THR A 7 36.46 21.85 -17.26
C THR A 7 36.66 20.72 -16.25
N ALA A 8 36.17 20.92 -15.03
CA ALA A 8 36.10 19.87 -14.02
C ALA A 8 35.12 18.78 -14.48
N THR A 9 35.64 17.62 -14.87
CA THR A 9 34.83 16.43 -15.16
C THR A 9 34.34 15.84 -13.84
N LEU A 10 33.08 16.09 -13.51
CA LEU A 10 32.38 15.46 -12.38
C LEU A 10 32.09 14.00 -12.76
N ALA A 11 32.96 13.09 -12.33
CA ALA A 11 32.65 11.67 -12.29
C ALA A 11 31.59 11.43 -11.20
N LEU A 12 30.31 11.48 -11.57
CA LEU A 12 29.24 10.95 -10.74
C LEU A 12 29.37 9.43 -10.74
N GLY A 13 29.92 8.90 -9.65
CA GLY A 13 29.95 7.46 -9.39
C GLY A 13 28.54 6.90 -9.48
N ALA A 14 28.31 6.05 -10.48
CA ALA A 14 27.14 5.20 -10.58
C ALA A 14 27.21 4.19 -9.42
N GLN A 15 26.63 4.56 -8.28
CA GLN A 15 26.42 3.62 -7.19
C GLN A 15 25.25 2.72 -7.59
N ALA A 16 25.59 1.48 -7.97
CA ALA A 16 24.61 0.42 -8.16
C ALA A 16 23.77 0.26 -6.88
N PRO A 17 22.46 -0.03 -7.00
CA PRO A 17 21.61 -0.20 -5.83
C PRO A 17 22.13 -1.35 -4.98
N SER A 18 22.69 -1.02 -3.81
CA SER A 18 23.12 -1.97 -2.79
C SER A 18 21.93 -2.87 -2.43
N GLU A 19 22.11 -4.19 -2.52
CA GLU A 19 21.05 -5.21 -2.35
C GLU A 19 20.21 -5.05 -1.06
N LYS A 20 20.79 -4.45 -0.02
CA LYS A 20 20.10 -4.12 1.24
C LYS A 20 18.95 -3.11 1.06
N ASN A 21 19.06 -2.17 0.13
CA ASN A 21 18.02 -1.17 -0.11
C ASN A 21 16.82 -1.79 -0.83
N GLY A 22 17.05 -2.67 -1.82
CA GLY A 22 15.99 -3.34 -2.56
C GLY A 22 15.13 -4.28 -1.71
N LEU A 23 15.72 -4.96 -0.72
CA LEU A 23 14.96 -5.81 0.22
C LEU A 23 14.13 -4.99 1.22
N ALA A 24 14.68 -3.87 1.70
CA ALA A 24 13.96 -2.94 2.57
C ALA A 24 12.77 -2.30 1.84
N ASP A 25 12.95 -1.94 0.58
CA ASP A 25 11.89 -1.33 -0.24
C ASP A 25 10.78 -2.35 -0.58
N LYS A 26 11.13 -3.61 -0.88
CA LYS A 26 10.14 -4.69 -1.04
C LYS A 26 9.33 -4.95 0.23
N THR A 27 9.98 -4.95 1.40
CA THR A 27 9.30 -5.17 2.68
C THR A 27 8.32 -4.03 2.98
N LYS A 28 8.73 -2.78 2.75
CA LYS A 28 7.86 -1.60 2.89
C LYS A 28 6.70 -1.64 1.90
N LEU A 29 6.96 -2.03 0.66
CA LEU A 29 5.93 -2.17 -0.37
C LEU A 29 4.89 -3.21 0.03
N SER A 30 5.32 -4.39 0.49
CA SER A 30 4.41 -5.44 0.93
C SER A 30 3.57 -5.00 2.14
N ALA A 31 4.17 -4.30 3.10
CA ALA A 31 3.46 -3.74 4.25
C ALA A 31 2.39 -2.71 3.84
N ALA A 32 2.75 -1.77 2.95
CA ALA A 32 1.81 -0.78 2.42
C ALA A 32 0.67 -1.43 1.60
N ALA A 33 0.98 -2.45 0.81
CA ALA A 33 -0.01 -3.17 0.02
C ALA A 33 -1.03 -3.91 0.90
N LYS A 34 -0.57 -4.55 1.99
CA LYS A 34 -1.45 -5.16 3.01
C LYS A 34 -2.33 -4.12 3.70
N GLN A 35 -1.76 -2.97 4.07
CA GLN A 35 -2.54 -1.87 4.65
C GLN A 35 -3.65 -1.42 3.69
N PHE A 36 -3.36 -1.28 2.39
CA PHE A 36 -4.37 -0.93 1.39
C PHE A 36 -5.48 -1.97 1.28
N GLU A 37 -5.13 -3.27 1.24
CA GLU A 37 -6.13 -4.35 1.27
C GLU A 37 -7.00 -4.26 2.52
N ALA A 38 -6.43 -3.95 3.69
CA ALA A 38 -7.21 -3.73 4.90
C ALA A 38 -8.19 -2.56 4.76
N ILE A 39 -7.80 -1.43 4.14
CA ILE A 39 -8.73 -0.30 3.89
C ILE A 39 -9.89 -0.76 3.02
N PHE A 40 -9.59 -1.48 1.94
CA PHE A 40 -10.61 -1.97 1.02
C PHE A 40 -11.59 -2.93 1.70
N VAL A 41 -11.09 -3.85 2.53
CA VAL A 41 -11.93 -4.78 3.28
C VAL A 41 -12.84 -4.04 4.27
N ARG A 42 -12.32 -3.03 5.00
CA ARG A 42 -13.18 -2.20 5.87
C ARG A 42 -14.28 -1.50 5.08
N GLN A 43 -13.94 -0.95 3.91
CA GLN A 43 -14.92 -0.29 3.05
C GLN A 43 -15.97 -1.28 2.53
N MET A 44 -15.56 -2.47 2.10
CA MET A 44 -16.46 -3.53 1.66
C MET A 44 -17.45 -3.93 2.78
N LEU A 45 -16.96 -4.13 4.00
CA LEU A 45 -17.80 -4.48 5.15
C LEU A 45 -18.75 -3.35 5.54
N ALA A 46 -18.29 -2.10 5.50
CA ALA A 46 -19.13 -0.94 5.73
C ALA A 46 -20.27 -0.83 4.71
N GLU A 47 -19.99 -1.01 3.41
CA GLU A 47 -21.02 -1.00 2.36
C GLU A 47 -21.99 -2.19 2.48
N ALA A 48 -21.49 -3.38 2.82
CA ALA A 48 -22.33 -4.55 3.05
C ALA A 48 -23.35 -4.35 4.18
N ARG A 49 -22.99 -3.59 5.23
CA ARG A 49 -23.91 -3.22 6.31
C ARG A 49 -24.93 -2.17 5.89
N LYS A 50 -24.52 -1.18 5.09
CA LYS A 50 -25.45 -0.19 4.50
C LYS A 50 -26.50 -0.84 3.58
N ALA A 51 -26.15 -1.94 2.94
CA ALA A 51 -27.06 -2.68 2.06
C ALA A 51 -28.13 -3.50 2.80
N LYS A 52 -28.13 -3.56 4.14
CA LYS A 52 -29.17 -4.24 4.91
C LYS A 52 -30.50 -3.46 4.79
N PRO A 53 -31.65 -4.12 4.57
CA PRO A 53 -32.95 -3.45 4.51
C PRO A 53 -33.22 -2.73 5.84
N ALA A 54 -33.65 -1.47 5.77
CA ALA A 54 -33.93 -0.60 6.92
C ALA A 54 -35.14 -1.04 7.79
N GLY A 55 -35.56 -2.30 7.71
CA GLY A 55 -36.82 -2.81 8.26
C GLY A 55 -36.74 -3.51 9.61
N GLU A 56 -35.54 -3.90 10.05
CA GLU A 56 -35.33 -4.51 11.37
C GLU A 56 -34.34 -3.62 12.14
N ASP A 57 -34.63 -3.36 13.42
CA ASP A 57 -33.67 -2.89 14.42
C ASP A 57 -33.50 -1.39 14.67
N SER A 58 -34.60 -0.68 14.94
CA SER A 58 -34.55 0.57 15.72
C SER A 58 -33.96 0.38 17.15
N LEU A 59 -33.76 -0.87 17.59
CA LEU A 59 -33.17 -1.24 18.88
C LEU A 59 -31.66 -1.51 18.83
N PHE A 60 -31.11 -1.85 17.67
CA PHE A 60 -29.65 -2.04 17.47
C PHE A 60 -29.02 -0.90 16.65
N SER A 61 -29.81 0.08 16.21
CA SER A 61 -29.34 1.33 15.62
C SER A 61 -28.88 2.30 16.72
N GLY A 62 -27.57 2.38 16.98
CA GLY A 62 -27.02 3.32 17.94
C GLY A 62 -25.51 3.48 17.84
N GLN A 63 -25.00 4.64 18.25
CA GLN A 63 -23.58 5.01 18.14
C GLN A 63 -22.62 4.00 18.82
N ALA A 64 -23.06 3.37 19.91
CA ALA A 64 -22.30 2.32 20.59
C ALA A 64 -22.13 1.08 19.70
N MET A 65 -23.18 0.68 18.99
CA MET A 65 -23.14 -0.43 18.03
C MET A 65 -22.29 -0.06 16.82
N ASP A 66 -22.37 1.17 16.32
CA ASP A 66 -21.52 1.64 15.22
C ASP A 66 -20.03 1.59 15.59
N THR A 67 -19.69 2.03 16.80
CA THR A 67 -18.31 1.99 17.30
C THR A 67 -17.82 0.54 17.44
N PHE A 68 -18.65 -0.36 17.98
CA PHE A 68 -18.32 -1.78 18.08
C PHE A 68 -18.11 -2.40 16.69
N ASN A 69 -19.02 -2.11 15.77
CA ASN A 69 -18.98 -2.55 14.38
C ASN A 69 -17.72 -2.05 13.64
N GLN A 70 -17.30 -0.82 13.91
CA GLN A 70 -16.06 -0.28 13.37
C GLN A 70 -14.84 -1.04 13.90
N MET A 71 -14.75 -1.24 15.22
CA MET A 71 -13.67 -2.00 15.85
C MET A 71 -13.59 -3.44 15.33
N GLN A 72 -14.74 -4.08 15.15
CA GLN A 72 -14.85 -5.43 14.59
C GLN A 72 -14.30 -5.48 13.16
N ASP A 73 -14.72 -4.54 12.31
CA ASP A 73 -14.25 -4.45 10.92
C ASP A 73 -12.76 -4.18 10.84
N GLU A 74 -12.24 -3.31 11.68
CA GLU A 74 -10.80 -3.02 11.77
C GLU A 74 -10.01 -4.29 12.09
N ARG A 75 -10.44 -5.07 13.09
CA ARG A 75 -9.77 -6.31 13.45
C ARG A 75 -9.88 -7.36 12.35
N PHE A 76 -11.05 -7.51 11.75
CA PHE A 76 -11.26 -8.47 10.67
C PHE A 76 -10.41 -8.11 9.45
N ALA A 77 -10.41 -6.84 9.03
CA ALA A 77 -9.65 -6.37 7.89
C ALA A 77 -8.14 -6.52 8.08
N ALA A 78 -7.63 -6.25 9.28
CA ALA A 78 -6.23 -6.49 9.62
C ALA A 78 -5.87 -7.97 9.39
N ILE A 79 -6.63 -8.88 9.99
CA ILE A 79 -6.44 -10.33 9.86
C ILE A 79 -6.56 -10.79 8.39
N ALA A 80 -7.58 -10.31 7.68
CA ALA A 80 -7.82 -10.66 6.29
C ALA A 80 -6.66 -10.23 5.39
N SER A 81 -6.14 -9.02 5.60
CA SER A 81 -5.01 -8.47 4.83
C SER A 81 -3.68 -9.16 5.15
N GLU A 82 -3.45 -9.55 6.42
CA GLU A 82 -2.27 -10.31 6.82
C GLU A 82 -2.24 -11.68 6.13
N ARG A 83 -3.42 -12.30 5.99
CA ARG A 83 -3.61 -13.59 5.31
C ARG A 83 -3.68 -13.46 3.79
N GLY A 84 -3.78 -12.26 3.24
CA GLY A 84 -3.98 -12.04 1.81
C GLY A 84 -5.31 -12.63 1.31
N ALA A 85 -6.36 -12.58 2.12
CA ALA A 85 -7.64 -13.27 1.87
C ALA A 85 -8.29 -12.91 0.53
N PHE A 86 -8.03 -11.70 0.02
CA PHE A 86 -8.60 -11.21 -1.24
C PHE A 86 -7.56 -11.06 -2.36
N GLY A 87 -6.28 -11.26 -2.06
CA GLY A 87 -5.18 -11.20 -3.03
C GLY A 87 -4.89 -9.80 -3.59
N LEU A 88 -5.56 -8.75 -3.10
CA LEU A 88 -5.38 -7.38 -3.58
C LEU A 88 -4.01 -6.84 -3.22
N ALA A 89 -3.52 -7.13 -2.01
CA ALA A 89 -2.17 -6.75 -1.59
C ALA A 89 -1.10 -7.32 -2.54
N LYS A 90 -1.26 -8.59 -2.93
CA LYS A 90 -0.34 -9.26 -3.87
C LYS A 90 -0.39 -8.64 -5.26
N ALA A 91 -1.58 -8.30 -5.76
CA ALA A 91 -1.73 -7.64 -7.06
C ALA A 91 -1.06 -6.26 -7.08
N ILE A 92 -1.22 -5.47 -6.01
CA ILE A 92 -0.59 -4.16 -5.86
C ILE A 92 0.94 -4.29 -5.79
N GLU A 93 1.45 -5.24 -5.00
CA GLU A 93 2.89 -5.50 -4.90
C GLU A 93 3.49 -5.89 -6.27
N ALA A 94 2.81 -6.77 -7.02
CA ALA A 94 3.23 -7.17 -8.36
C ALA A 94 3.27 -5.98 -9.33
N GLN A 95 2.20 -5.18 -9.35
CA GLN A 95 2.09 -4.04 -10.25
C GLN A 95 3.12 -2.95 -9.93
N LEU A 96 3.32 -2.63 -8.65
CA LEU A 96 4.24 -1.55 -8.25
C LEU A 96 5.71 -1.98 -8.34
N SER A 97 6.03 -3.25 -8.03
CA SER A 97 7.38 -3.78 -8.24
C SER A 97 7.78 -3.81 -9.72
N ALA A 98 6.84 -4.13 -10.62
CA ALA A 98 7.05 -4.04 -12.06
C ALA A 98 7.30 -2.59 -12.52
N GLN A 99 6.56 -1.61 -11.99
CA GLN A 99 6.78 -0.20 -12.30
C GLN A 99 8.13 0.32 -11.82
N VAL A 100 8.55 -0.04 -10.59
CA VAL A 100 9.88 0.33 -10.06
C VAL A 100 11.00 -0.25 -10.94
N THR A 101 10.83 -1.47 -11.43
CA THR A 101 11.80 -2.12 -12.33
C THR A 101 11.83 -1.47 -13.72
N ASN A 102 10.67 -1.07 -14.25
CA ASN A 102 10.59 -0.39 -15.55
C ASN A 102 11.15 1.04 -15.50
N ALA A 103 10.95 1.76 -14.39
CA ALA A 103 11.46 3.11 -14.20
C ALA A 103 13.00 3.17 -14.09
N SER A 104 13.65 2.10 -13.62
CA SER A 104 15.12 1.99 -13.60
C SER A 104 15.72 1.54 -14.94
N GLY A 105 14.90 1.08 -15.90
CA GLY A 105 15.32 0.63 -17.23
C GLY A 105 15.42 1.72 -18.30
N THR A 106 14.91 2.93 -18.06
CA THR A 106 14.81 4.00 -19.09
C THR A 106 16.06 4.89 -19.20
N LYS A 107 17.25 4.36 -18.88
CA LYS A 107 18.55 5.00 -19.15
C LYS A 107 19.48 4.00 -19.82
N GLY A 108 19.25 3.78 -21.10
CA GLY A 108 20.12 3.03 -22.01
C GLY A 108 20.08 3.68 -23.38
#